data_AF-A0A6J0LHE3-F1
#
_entry.id   AF-A0A6J0LHE3-F1
#
_cell.length_a   1.000
_cell.length_b   1.000
_cell.length_c   1.000
_cell.angle_alpha   90.00
_cell.angle_beta   90.00
_cell.angle_gamma   90.00
#
_symmetry.space_group_name_H-M   'P 1'
#
loop_
_entity.id
_entity.type
_entity.pdbx_description
1 polymer ?
#
loop_
_entity_poly.entity_id
_entity_poly.type
_entity_poly.pdbx_seq_one_letter_code
_entity_poly.pdbx_strand_id
1 'polypeptide(L)'
;MVLLKSVLAAMPTYSMSCFKLPQSLVKQLQSVLTRFWWDLSPEIRKMCWVLWEKLSMPKNAGGLGFREIAQFNGALLAKLSWRILKNPNSLLALTLLGKYCHSTSFLEANTPNGASHGWRRILIGRDLLLQGVGWALGSGNSVNVWCEPWLSTDTPTAIIGPPTQVSQNWKVSELIDPVSADWDLNKIRGLVPQYEEEIC
;
A
#
# COMPACT_ATOMS: atom_id res chain seq x y z
N MET A 1 -20.26 17.50 -14.50
CA MET A 1 -19.39 16.33 -14.24
C MET A 1 -17.93 16.57 -14.62
N VAL A 2 -17.65 17.14 -15.81
CA VAL A 2 -16.27 17.39 -16.28
C VAL A 2 -15.52 18.33 -15.34
N LEU A 3 -16.07 19.51 -15.05
CA LEU A 3 -15.41 20.55 -14.24
C LEU A 3 -15.03 20.09 -12.81
N LEU A 4 -15.89 19.31 -12.16
CA LEU A 4 -15.60 18.75 -10.83
C LEU A 4 -14.39 17.81 -10.89
N LYS A 5 -14.34 16.92 -11.88
CA LYS A 5 -13.28 15.91 -12.02
C LYS A 5 -11.96 16.49 -12.53
N SER A 6 -12.00 17.40 -13.51
CA SER A 6 -10.80 17.91 -14.17
C SER A 6 -10.16 19.07 -13.41
N VAL A 7 -10.94 19.90 -12.72
CA VAL A 7 -10.43 21.11 -12.05
C VAL A 7 -10.46 20.94 -10.55
N LEU A 8 -11.63 20.85 -9.93
CA LEU A 8 -11.74 20.92 -8.46
C LEU A 8 -11.06 19.74 -7.76
N ALA A 9 -11.21 18.53 -8.29
CA ALA A 9 -10.52 17.36 -7.74
C ALA A 9 -9.01 17.35 -8.02
N ALA A 10 -8.54 18.12 -9.00
CA ALA A 10 -7.13 18.22 -9.36
C ALA A 10 -6.39 19.27 -8.51
N MET A 11 -7.04 20.37 -8.14
CA MET A 11 -6.45 21.46 -7.35
C MET A 11 -5.67 21.01 -6.10
N PRO A 12 -6.21 20.14 -5.22
CA PRO A 12 -5.48 19.72 -4.02
C PRO A 12 -4.40 18.66 -4.29
N THR A 13 -4.24 18.17 -5.51
CA THR A 13 -3.37 17.00 -5.81
C THR A 13 -1.92 17.24 -5.42
N TYR A 14 -1.39 18.44 -5.67
CA TYR A 14 -0.02 18.76 -5.27
C TYR A 14 0.14 18.72 -3.75
N SER A 15 -0.73 19.41 -3.01
CA SER A 15 -0.70 19.41 -1.54
C SER A 15 -0.91 18.02 -0.95
N MET A 16 -1.81 17.21 -1.51
CA MET A 16 -2.02 15.81 -1.12
C MET A 16 -0.82 14.92 -1.45
N SER A 17 -0.05 15.24 -2.48
CA SER A 17 1.18 14.49 -2.76
C SER A 17 2.27 14.81 -1.75
N CYS A 18 2.27 16.03 -1.20
CA CYS A 18 3.28 16.52 -0.26
C CYS A 18 2.94 16.23 1.21
N PHE A 19 1.67 16.14 1.58
CA PHE A 19 1.23 16.05 2.97
C PHE A 19 0.05 15.11 3.15
N LYS A 20 -0.02 14.45 4.31
CA LYS A 20 -1.26 13.84 4.79
C LYS A 20 -2.18 14.96 5.27
N LEU A 21 -3.34 15.12 4.62
CA LEU A 21 -4.29 16.16 5.00
C LEU A 21 -4.99 15.80 6.31
N PRO A 22 -5.24 16.77 7.21
CA PRO A 22 -6.07 16.54 8.38
C PRO A 22 -7.49 16.11 7.99
N GLN A 23 -8.09 15.19 8.75
CA GLN A 23 -9.42 14.67 8.43
C GLN A 23 -10.50 15.76 8.40
N SER A 24 -10.35 16.82 9.20
CA SER A 24 -11.22 17.99 9.19
C SER A 24 -11.19 18.71 7.83
N LEU A 25 -9.99 18.96 7.29
CA LEU A 25 -9.80 19.59 5.98
C LEU A 25 -10.34 18.70 4.86
N VAL A 26 -10.12 17.39 4.95
CA VAL A 26 -10.69 16.43 3.98
C VAL A 26 -12.22 16.51 3.98
N LYS A 27 -12.85 16.52 5.15
CA LYS A 27 -14.31 16.66 5.28
C LYS A 27 -14.81 18.01 4.73
N GLN A 28 -14.07 19.09 4.94
CA GLN A 28 -14.39 20.41 4.36
C GLN A 28 -14.32 20.39 2.83
N LEU A 29 -13.24 19.86 2.26
CA LEU A 29 -13.09 19.71 0.81
C LEU A 29 -14.21 18.85 0.22
N GLN A 30 -14.52 17.71 0.84
CA GLN A 30 -15.61 16.85 0.42
C GLN A 30 -16.97 17.56 0.48
N SER A 31 -17.21 18.38 1.52
CA SER A 31 -18.43 19.19 1.63
C SER A 31 -18.52 20.19 0.47
N VAL A 32 -17.44 20.90 0.15
CA VAL A 32 -17.39 21.83 -0.99
C VAL A 32 -17.66 21.11 -2.31
N LEU A 33 -17.04 19.95 -2.55
CA LEU A 33 -17.27 19.15 -3.76
C LEU A 33 -18.72 18.64 -3.85
N THR A 34 -19.29 18.23 -2.71
CA THR A 34 -20.68 17.78 -2.61
C THR A 34 -21.63 18.92 -2.94
N ARG A 35 -21.39 20.12 -2.39
CA ARG A 35 -22.19 21.31 -2.67
C ARG A 35 -22.10 21.72 -4.13
N PHE A 36 -20.90 21.77 -4.67
CA PHE A 36 -20.68 22.04 -6.09
C PHE A 36 -21.40 21.05 -7.01
N TRP A 37 -21.57 19.79 -6.59
CA TRP A 37 -22.30 18.80 -7.38
C TRP A 37 -23.83 18.98 -7.34
N TRP A 38 -24.40 19.30 -6.17
CA TRP A 38 -25.85 19.35 -5.98
C TRP A 38 -26.45 20.75 -6.19
N ASP A 39 -25.72 21.79 -5.84
CA ASP A 39 -26.21 23.17 -5.86
C ASP A 39 -26.12 23.72 -7.29
N LEU A 40 -27.18 24.39 -7.75
CA LEU A 40 -27.24 24.96 -9.11
C LEU A 40 -26.52 26.31 -9.19
N SER A 41 -26.54 27.04 -8.07
CA SER A 41 -25.93 28.34 -7.84
C SER A 41 -25.51 28.43 -6.37
N PRO A 42 -24.55 29.31 -6.00
CA PRO A 42 -24.09 29.44 -4.62
C PRO A 42 -25.18 29.87 -3.63
N GLU A 43 -26.27 30.46 -4.12
CA GLU A 43 -27.40 30.95 -3.32
C GLU A 43 -28.46 29.87 -3.07
N ILE A 44 -28.58 28.88 -3.97
CA ILE A 44 -29.63 27.86 -3.91
C ILE A 44 -29.02 26.54 -3.46
N ARG A 45 -29.19 26.25 -2.16
CA ARG A 45 -28.76 25.00 -1.56
C ARG A 45 -29.77 23.89 -1.82
N LYS A 46 -29.40 22.89 -2.62
CA LYS A 46 -30.25 21.72 -2.88
C LYS A 46 -30.04 20.62 -1.85
N MET A 47 -31.04 19.76 -1.74
CA MET A 47 -30.98 18.55 -0.93
C MET A 47 -30.01 17.56 -1.57
N CYS A 48 -29.08 17.04 -0.77
CA CYS A 48 -28.15 15.99 -1.21
C CYS A 48 -28.84 14.63 -1.08
N TRP A 49 -29.36 14.10 -2.19
CA TRP A 49 -30.11 12.84 -2.19
C TRP A 49 -29.24 11.59 -2.04
N VAL A 50 -27.95 11.69 -2.39
CA VAL A 50 -27.01 10.57 -2.36
C VAL A 50 -25.76 10.96 -1.57
N LEU A 51 -25.34 10.06 -0.68
CA LEU A 51 -24.10 10.18 0.07
C LEU A 51 -22.89 10.24 -0.86
N TRP A 52 -21.91 11.08 -0.51
CA TRP A 52 -20.70 11.23 -1.32
C TRP A 52 -19.95 9.91 -1.52
N GLU A 53 -19.92 9.05 -0.51
CA GLU A 53 -19.29 7.72 -0.58
C GLU A 53 -19.86 6.87 -1.73
N LYS A 54 -21.19 6.90 -1.92
CA LYS A 54 -21.84 6.22 -3.06
C LYS A 54 -21.49 6.86 -4.39
N LEU A 55 -21.37 8.19 -4.44
CA LEU A 55 -20.96 8.90 -5.66
C LEU A 55 -19.48 8.64 -6.02
N SER A 56 -18.62 8.40 -5.03
CA SER A 56 -17.20 8.09 -5.24
C SER A 56 -16.91 6.66 -5.66
N MET A 57 -17.87 5.74 -5.52
CA MET A 57 -17.69 4.36 -5.98
C MET A 57 -17.38 4.31 -7.49
N PRO A 58 -16.62 3.30 -7.95
CA PRO A 58 -16.35 3.13 -9.36
C PRO A 58 -17.65 2.84 -10.13
N LYS A 59 -17.64 3.14 -11.44
CA LYS A 59 -18.85 3.05 -12.28
C LYS A 59 -19.42 1.63 -12.35
N ASN A 60 -18.55 0.62 -12.33
CA ASN A 60 -18.95 -0.79 -12.29
C ASN A 60 -19.65 -1.18 -10.97
N ALA A 61 -19.40 -0.45 -9.88
CA ALA A 61 -20.06 -0.63 -8.59
C ALA A 61 -21.25 0.33 -8.39
N GLY A 62 -21.76 0.95 -9.47
CA GLY A 62 -22.94 1.84 -9.41
C GLY A 62 -22.67 3.27 -8.94
N GLY A 63 -21.41 3.68 -8.81
CA GLY A 63 -21.04 5.06 -8.48
C GLY A 63 -20.73 5.93 -9.72
N LEU A 64 -20.33 7.18 -9.47
CA LEU A 64 -19.95 8.13 -10.53
C LEU A 64 -18.44 8.18 -10.76
N GLY A 65 -17.64 7.45 -9.98
CA GLY A 65 -16.18 7.48 -10.01
C GLY A 65 -15.63 8.86 -9.65
N PHE A 66 -16.22 9.53 -8.66
CA PHE A 66 -15.55 10.67 -8.01
C PHE A 66 -14.44 10.17 -7.09
N ARG A 67 -13.42 10.99 -6.87
CA ARG A 67 -12.33 10.64 -5.97
C ARG A 67 -12.80 10.84 -4.53
N GLU A 68 -12.66 9.80 -3.72
CA GLU A 68 -12.66 9.97 -2.26
C GLU A 68 -11.31 10.59 -1.88
N ILE A 69 -11.33 11.73 -1.19
CA ILE A 69 -10.16 12.58 -1.00
C ILE A 69 -9.18 11.95 0.00
N ALA A 70 -9.67 11.32 1.08
CA ALA A 70 -8.79 10.70 2.08
C ALA A 70 -7.98 9.53 1.50
N GLN A 71 -8.65 8.66 0.74
CA GLN A 71 -8.08 7.52 0.04
C GLN A 71 -7.14 8.00 -1.06
N PHE A 72 -7.54 9.00 -1.86
CA PHE A 72 -6.68 9.52 -2.91
C PHE A 72 -5.41 10.18 -2.35
N ASN A 73 -5.49 10.88 -1.23
CA ASN A 73 -4.33 11.40 -0.51
C ASN A 73 -3.42 10.24 -0.04
N GLY A 74 -3.98 9.19 0.57
CA GLY A 74 -3.23 8.00 0.95
C GLY A 74 -2.51 7.33 -0.23
N ALA A 75 -3.22 7.16 -1.35
CA ALA A 75 -2.66 6.57 -2.57
C ALA A 75 -1.51 7.40 -3.16
N LEU A 76 -1.58 8.74 -3.11
CA LEU A 76 -0.48 9.61 -3.55
C LEU A 76 0.76 9.48 -2.66
N LEU A 77 0.57 9.33 -1.35
CA LEU A 77 1.68 9.07 -0.43
C LEU A 77 2.29 7.69 -0.68
N ALA A 78 1.47 6.66 -0.84
CA ALA A 78 1.93 5.31 -1.17
C ALA A 78 2.67 5.25 -2.51
N LYS A 79 2.23 6.02 -3.52
CA LYS A 79 2.94 6.15 -4.80
C LYS A 79 4.38 6.64 -4.63
N LEU A 80 4.62 7.57 -3.71
CA LEU A 80 5.97 8.06 -3.43
C LEU A 80 6.81 6.99 -2.73
N SER A 81 6.24 6.31 -1.73
CA SER A 81 6.91 5.20 -1.03
C SER A 81 7.25 4.06 -1.97
N TRP A 82 6.36 3.74 -2.92
CA TRP A 82 6.60 2.75 -3.96
C TRP A 82 7.75 3.14 -4.88
N ARG A 83 7.88 4.43 -5.22
CA ARG A 83 8.99 4.93 -6.03
C ARG A 83 10.34 4.74 -5.33
N ILE A 84 10.39 4.93 -4.02
CA ILE A 84 11.60 4.70 -3.21
C ILE A 84 11.93 3.20 -3.20
N LEU A 85 10.92 2.35 -3.01
CA LEU A 85 11.10 0.90 -3.00
C LEU A 85 11.58 0.36 -4.36
N LYS A 86 11.00 0.82 -5.48
CA LYS A 86 11.37 0.36 -6.83
C LYS A 86 12.66 0.96 -7.37
N ASN A 87 13.02 2.18 -6.96
CA ASN A 87 14.22 2.88 -7.44
C ASN A 87 15.11 3.32 -6.25
N PRO A 88 15.75 2.37 -5.55
CA PRO A 88 16.57 2.66 -4.37
C PRO A 88 17.79 3.53 -4.69
N ASN A 89 18.27 3.50 -5.94
CA ASN A 89 19.41 4.29 -6.41
C ASN A 89 19.05 5.72 -6.84
N SER A 90 17.78 6.12 -6.75
CA SER A 90 17.41 7.52 -7.01
C SER A 90 17.96 8.44 -5.93
N LEU A 91 18.30 9.68 -6.28
CA LEU A 91 18.83 10.66 -5.31
C LEU A 91 17.91 10.82 -4.08
N LEU A 92 16.59 10.83 -4.31
CA LEU A 92 15.60 10.89 -3.23
C LEU A 92 15.67 9.66 -2.30
N ALA A 93 15.76 8.46 -2.88
CA ALA A 93 15.86 7.23 -2.09
C ALA A 93 17.19 7.17 -1.34
N LEU A 94 18.32 7.42 -2.00
CA LEU A 94 19.64 7.42 -1.36
C LEU A 94 19.73 8.42 -0.20
N THR A 95 19.23 9.64 -0.38
CA THR A 95 19.26 10.67 0.68
C THR A 95 18.37 10.32 1.87
N LEU A 96 17.18 9.76 1.64
CA LEU A 96 16.26 9.40 2.72
C LEU A 96 16.66 8.11 3.42
N LEU A 97 16.96 7.06 2.65
CA LEU A 97 17.40 5.77 3.18
C LEU A 97 18.73 5.92 3.90
N GLY A 98 19.69 6.68 3.34
CA GLY A 98 20.96 6.95 4.02
C GLY A 98 20.81 7.73 5.33
N LYS A 99 19.75 8.54 5.50
CA LYS A 99 19.49 9.30 6.72
C LYS A 99 18.68 8.52 7.77
N TYR A 100 17.75 7.68 7.34
CA TYR A 100 16.75 7.07 8.23
C TYR A 100 16.86 5.54 8.34
N CYS A 101 17.51 4.88 7.40
CA CYS A 101 17.61 3.42 7.28
C CYS A 101 19.08 2.99 7.29
N HIS A 102 19.72 3.02 8.47
CA HIS A 102 21.13 2.62 8.61
C HIS A 102 21.32 1.09 8.71
N SER A 103 20.50 0.45 9.52
CA SER A 103 20.57 -1.00 9.82
C SER A 103 19.29 -1.76 9.49
N THR A 104 18.25 -1.06 9.04
CA THR A 104 16.93 -1.63 8.77
C THR A 104 16.54 -1.40 7.32
N SER A 105 15.75 -2.33 6.78
CA SER A 105 15.15 -2.15 5.46
C SER A 105 14.14 -0.99 5.47
N PHE A 106 13.83 -0.43 4.30
CA PHE A 106 12.80 0.60 4.18
C PHE A 106 11.43 0.15 4.71
N LEU A 107 11.11 -1.14 4.48
CA LEU A 107 9.85 -1.74 4.89
C LEU A 107 9.72 -1.83 6.41
N GLU A 108 10.83 -2.06 7.12
CA GLU A 108 10.86 -2.25 8.58
C GLU A 108 11.27 -0.98 9.36
N ALA A 109 11.56 0.13 8.67
CA ALA A 109 12.08 1.33 9.30
C ALA A 109 11.11 1.95 10.33
N ASN A 110 11.56 2.19 11.55
CA ASN A 110 10.73 2.89 12.55
C ASN A 110 10.64 4.40 12.26
N THR A 111 9.68 5.07 12.89
CA THR A 111 9.54 6.54 12.82
C THR A 111 10.35 7.19 13.95
N PRO A 112 11.47 7.88 13.70
CA PRO A 112 12.17 8.61 14.75
C PRO A 112 11.34 9.78 15.28
N ASN A 113 11.47 10.13 16.56
CA ASN A 113 10.78 11.29 17.15
C ASN A 113 11.09 12.59 16.40
N GLY A 114 12.35 12.80 16.01
CA GLY A 114 12.83 13.93 15.21
C GLY A 114 12.64 13.80 13.70
N ALA A 115 11.81 12.87 13.22
CA ALA A 115 11.58 12.68 11.79
C ALA A 115 11.02 13.94 11.12
N SER A 116 11.49 14.22 9.90
CA SER A 116 10.91 15.30 9.10
C SER A 116 9.47 14.93 8.71
N HIS A 117 8.62 15.94 8.49
CA HIS A 117 7.27 15.71 7.94
C HIS A 117 7.31 14.95 6.61
N GLY A 118 8.35 15.21 5.81
CA GLY A 118 8.62 14.51 4.56
C GLY A 118 8.91 13.01 4.72
N TRP A 119 9.54 12.58 5.83
CA TRP A 119 9.74 11.17 6.13
C TRP A 119 8.49 10.52 6.71
N ARG A 120 7.82 11.19 7.67
CA ARG A 120 6.58 10.68 8.28
C ARG A 120 5.51 10.35 7.24
N ARG A 121 5.32 11.21 6.22
CA ARG A 121 4.38 10.94 5.13
C ARG A 121 4.76 9.73 4.28
N ILE A 122 6.06 9.47 4.10
CA ILE A 122 6.55 8.33 3.32
C ILE A 122 6.30 7.04 4.11
N LEU A 123 6.49 7.07 5.43
CA LEU A 123 6.14 5.94 6.29
C LEU A 123 4.63 5.64 6.26
N ILE A 124 3.77 6.67 6.32
CA ILE A 124 2.32 6.48 6.13
C ILE A 124 2.00 5.80 4.79
N GLY A 125 2.64 6.24 3.70
CA GLY A 125 2.47 5.62 2.39
C GLY A 125 3.00 4.18 2.33
N ARG A 126 4.11 3.90 3.01
CA ARG A 126 4.70 2.56 3.13
C ARG A 126 3.79 1.63 3.92
N ASP A 127 3.22 2.07 5.03
CA ASP A 127 2.32 1.26 5.86
C ASP A 127 1.07 0.85 5.09
N LEU A 128 0.60 1.71 4.19
CA LEU A 128 -0.47 1.38 3.26
C LEU A 128 -0.03 0.32 2.23
N LEU A 129 1.22 0.38 1.75
CA LEU A 129 1.76 -0.63 0.84
C LEU A 129 1.93 -1.99 1.52
N LEU A 130 2.38 -2.03 2.77
CA LEU A 130 2.57 -3.29 3.51
C LEU A 130 1.31 -4.15 3.62
N GLN A 131 0.12 -3.55 3.48
CA GLN A 131 -1.16 -4.27 3.47
C GLN A 131 -1.42 -5.06 2.19
N GLY A 132 -0.69 -4.78 1.10
CA GLY A 132 -0.92 -5.37 -0.21
C GLY A 132 0.34 -5.79 -0.96
N VAL A 133 1.52 -5.61 -0.38
CA VAL A 133 2.79 -6.04 -1.00
C VAL A 133 3.09 -7.47 -0.57
N GLY A 134 3.36 -8.31 -1.56
CA GLY A 134 3.88 -9.67 -1.38
C GLY A 134 5.18 -9.88 -2.15
N TRP A 135 5.81 -11.03 -1.91
CA TRP A 135 7.00 -11.46 -2.62
C TRP A 135 6.62 -12.27 -3.86
N ALA A 136 7.13 -11.85 -5.01
CA ALA A 136 7.21 -12.71 -6.19
C ALA A 136 8.53 -13.49 -6.10
N LEU A 137 8.44 -14.80 -5.96
CA LEU A 137 9.61 -15.65 -5.73
C LEU A 137 10.43 -15.83 -7.01
N GLY A 138 11.74 -15.61 -6.86
CA GLY A 138 12.76 -16.07 -7.78
C GLY A 138 13.60 -17.14 -7.09
N SER A 139 14.77 -16.78 -6.57
CA SER A 139 15.65 -17.71 -5.86
C SER A 139 15.23 -18.02 -4.41
N GLY A 140 14.39 -17.19 -3.79
CA GLY A 140 13.92 -17.41 -2.40
C GLY A 140 14.95 -17.13 -1.28
N ASN A 141 16.21 -16.82 -1.61
CA ASN A 141 17.30 -16.69 -0.62
C ASN A 141 17.13 -15.56 0.41
N SER A 142 16.39 -14.52 0.07
CA SER A 142 16.20 -13.36 0.95
C SER A 142 14.91 -13.43 1.78
N VAL A 143 13.96 -14.26 1.39
CA VAL A 143 12.60 -14.31 1.94
C VAL A 143 12.53 -15.34 3.05
N ASN A 144 12.05 -14.96 4.24
CA ASN A 144 11.83 -15.91 5.33
C ASN A 144 10.53 -16.69 5.10
N VAL A 145 10.55 -17.99 5.38
CA VAL A 145 9.41 -18.89 5.16
C VAL A 145 8.16 -18.50 5.96
N TRP A 146 8.34 -18.03 7.20
CA TRP A 146 7.24 -17.84 8.16
C TRP A 146 6.76 -16.39 8.27
N CYS A 147 7.67 -15.43 8.20
CA CYS A 147 7.35 -14.04 8.52
C CYS A 147 6.93 -13.20 7.29
N GLU A 148 7.21 -13.67 6.08
CA GLU A 148 7.01 -12.90 4.85
C GLU A 148 5.82 -13.43 4.03
N PRO A 149 5.04 -12.55 3.38
CA PRO A 149 3.93 -12.96 2.53
C PRO A 149 4.43 -13.37 1.13
N TRP A 150 4.62 -14.67 0.89
CA TRP A 150 5.13 -15.21 -0.38
C TRP A 150 4.28 -16.31 -1.01
N LEU A 151 3.25 -16.81 -0.32
CA LEU A 151 2.46 -17.97 -0.77
C LEU A 151 1.58 -17.68 -1.98
N SER A 152 1.10 -16.44 -2.15
CA SER A 152 0.21 -16.07 -3.24
C SER A 152 0.60 -14.73 -3.84
N THR A 153 0.43 -14.62 -5.16
CA THR A 153 0.59 -13.36 -5.91
C THR A 153 -0.63 -12.47 -5.83
N ASP A 154 -1.79 -13.01 -5.46
CA ASP A 154 -3.06 -12.30 -5.43
C ASP A 154 -3.33 -11.67 -4.06
N THR A 155 -3.00 -12.40 -3.00
CA THR A 155 -3.17 -11.95 -1.61
C THR A 155 -1.88 -12.13 -0.82
N PRO A 156 -1.44 -11.14 -0.02
CA PRO A 156 -0.24 -11.27 0.78
C PRO A 156 -0.47 -12.23 1.96
N THR A 157 -0.23 -13.52 1.71
CA THR A 157 -0.42 -14.60 2.68
C THR A 157 0.93 -15.12 3.15
N ALA A 158 1.11 -15.19 4.47
CA ALA A 158 2.23 -15.84 5.13
C ALA A 158 1.77 -17.14 5.78
N ILE A 159 2.71 -18.07 5.97
CA ILE A 159 2.44 -19.37 6.59
C ILE A 159 2.02 -19.16 8.05
N ILE A 160 0.91 -19.79 8.43
CA ILE A 160 0.41 -19.77 9.80
C ILE A 160 0.77 -21.10 10.47
N GLY A 161 1.69 -21.04 11.44
CA GLY A 161 2.03 -22.18 12.27
C GLY A 161 3.20 -21.85 13.21
N PRO A 162 3.40 -22.65 14.28
CA PRO A 162 4.59 -22.50 15.09
C PRO A 162 5.79 -23.03 14.29
N PRO A 163 6.79 -22.18 13.98
CA PRO A 163 8.03 -22.69 13.43
C PRO A 163 8.71 -23.61 14.44
N THR A 164 9.29 -24.71 13.96
CA THR A 164 10.23 -25.48 14.78
C THR A 164 11.53 -24.68 14.96
N GLN A 165 12.31 -24.99 16.00
CA GLN A 165 13.59 -24.33 16.27
C GLN A 165 14.52 -24.34 15.04
N VAL A 166 14.44 -25.40 14.23
CA VAL A 166 15.22 -25.58 13.00
C VAL A 166 14.67 -24.70 11.86
N SER A 167 13.35 -24.66 11.70
CA SER A 167 12.69 -24.00 10.56
C SER A 167 12.46 -22.50 10.74
N GLN A 168 12.61 -21.96 11.96
CA GLN A 168 12.32 -20.56 12.27
C GLN A 168 13.06 -19.56 11.37
N ASN A 169 14.32 -19.86 11.05
CA ASN A 169 15.17 -19.00 10.23
C ASN A 169 15.28 -19.46 8.77
N TRP A 170 14.48 -20.44 8.35
CA TRP A 170 14.53 -20.93 6.98
C TRP A 170 14.16 -19.85 5.97
N LYS A 171 14.89 -19.89 4.86
CA LYS A 171 14.59 -19.11 3.66
C LYS A 171 13.76 -19.94 2.71
N VAL A 172 12.97 -19.29 1.86
CA VAL A 172 12.12 -20.00 0.90
C VAL A 172 12.94 -20.88 -0.04
N SER A 173 14.19 -20.49 -0.31
CA SER A 173 15.16 -21.30 -1.06
C SER A 173 15.41 -22.69 -0.47
N GLU A 174 15.24 -22.89 0.85
CA GLU A 174 15.41 -24.20 1.49
C GLU A 174 14.32 -25.20 1.10
N LEU A 175 13.18 -24.69 0.62
CA LEU A 175 12.05 -25.48 0.12
C LEU A 175 12.19 -25.80 -1.38
N ILE A 176 13.20 -25.25 -2.06
CA ILE A 176 13.46 -25.47 -3.48
C ILE A 176 14.65 -26.44 -3.60
N ASP A 177 14.54 -27.44 -4.46
CA ASP A 177 15.64 -28.35 -4.76
C ASP A 177 16.68 -27.63 -5.66
N PRO A 178 17.95 -27.52 -5.24
CA PRO A 178 18.97 -26.81 -5.99
C PRO A 178 19.33 -27.44 -7.34
N VAL A 179 18.97 -28.71 -7.57
CA VAL A 179 19.31 -29.42 -8.83
C VAL A 179 18.19 -29.30 -9.86
N SER A 180 16.95 -29.56 -9.46
CA SER A 180 15.79 -29.48 -10.35
C SER A 180 15.24 -28.07 -10.51
N ALA A 181 15.53 -27.16 -9.57
CA ALA A 181 14.90 -25.84 -9.42
C ALA A 181 13.38 -25.90 -9.20
N ASP A 182 12.86 -27.08 -8.86
CA ASP A 182 11.47 -27.32 -8.48
C ASP A 182 11.31 -27.37 -6.96
N TRP A 183 10.07 -27.31 -6.50
CA TRP A 183 9.73 -27.42 -5.08
C TRP A 183 10.06 -28.81 -4.51
N ASP A 184 10.73 -28.87 -3.37
CA ASP A 184 10.96 -30.10 -2.62
C ASP A 184 9.69 -30.50 -1.85
N LEU A 185 8.85 -31.30 -2.52
CA LEU A 185 7.57 -31.78 -1.97
C LEU A 185 7.73 -32.52 -0.64
N ASN A 186 8.86 -33.18 -0.40
CA ASN A 186 9.08 -33.91 0.86
C ASN A 186 9.26 -32.92 2.02
N LYS A 187 10.01 -31.83 1.81
CA LYS A 187 10.17 -30.76 2.80
C LYS A 187 8.87 -30.00 3.02
N ILE A 188 8.13 -29.69 1.96
CA ILE A 188 6.85 -28.98 2.05
C ILE A 188 5.83 -29.81 2.83
N ARG A 189 5.64 -31.08 2.47
CA ARG A 189 4.71 -31.99 3.18
C ARG A 189 5.10 -32.23 4.64
N GLY A 190 6.41 -32.24 4.92
CA GLY A 190 6.90 -32.39 6.30
C GLY A 190 6.71 -31.15 7.16
N LEU A 191 6.81 -29.95 6.58
CA LEU A 191 6.77 -28.69 7.32
C LEU A 191 5.37 -28.08 7.36
N VAL A 192 4.73 -27.98 6.20
CA VAL A 192 3.52 -27.20 5.96
C VAL A 192 2.59 -27.90 4.95
N PRO A 193 2.09 -29.11 5.26
CA PRO A 193 1.30 -29.91 4.33
C PRO A 193 0.01 -29.22 3.85
N GLN A 194 -0.56 -28.34 4.68
CA GLN A 194 -1.78 -27.58 4.36
C GLN A 194 -1.60 -26.53 3.26
N TYR A 195 -0.36 -26.13 2.94
CA TYR A 195 -0.05 -25.11 1.93
C TYR A 195 0.53 -25.71 0.64
N GLU A 196 0.54 -27.04 0.49
CA GLU A 196 1.09 -27.72 -0.70
C GLU A 196 0.41 -27.26 -2.00
N GLU A 197 -0.92 -27.18 -2.01
CA GLU A 197 -1.69 -26.74 -3.19
C GLU A 197 -1.51 -25.25 -3.52
N GLU A 198 -1.13 -24.42 -2.55
CA GLU A 198 -0.88 -23.00 -2.79
C GLU A 198 0.54 -22.74 -3.32
N ILE A 199 1.49 -23.63 -2.98
CA ILE A 199 2.90 -23.49 -3.35
C ILE A 199 3.19 -24.09 -4.73
N CYS A 200 2.52 -25.19 -5.11
CA CYS A 200 2.79 -25.99 -6.31
C CYS A 200 1.91 -25.66 -7.52
#